data_AF-A0A955YDF4-F1
#
_entry.id   AF-A0A955YDF4-F1
#
_cell.length_a   1.000
_cell.length_b   1.000
_cell.length_c   1.000
_cell.angle_alpha   90.00
_cell.angle_beta   90.00
_cell.angle_gamma   90.00
#
_symmetry.space_group_name_H-M   'P 1'
#
loop_
_entity.id
_entity.type
_entity.pdbx_description
1 polymer ?
#
loop_
_entity_poly.entity_id
_entity_poly.type
_entity_poly.pdbx_seq_one_letter_code
_entity_poly.pdbx_strand_id
1 'polypeptide(L)'
;MDPRQLRAFGLLAGALLALGGFLALAPKADVEEGTAVHAGLDLADARSILIERHREDRAERVRLEKRDGVWWVAEPFEAAADADVVFGVLDAVQSARRGVPVAGDPADFGLAPPEVTVDVGTSGEPVHLEVGATAPIGPQPYV
;
A
#
# COMPACT_ATOMS: atom_id res chain seq x y z
N MET A 1 22.06 5.43 -13.51
CA MET A 1 20.72 5.01 -13.06
C MET A 1 19.73 5.49 -14.11
N ASP A 2 18.92 4.59 -14.66
CA ASP A 2 18.04 4.88 -15.81
C ASP A 2 16.79 5.66 -15.34
N PRO A 3 16.30 6.69 -16.08
CA PRO A 3 15.11 7.47 -15.68
C PRO A 3 13.84 6.63 -15.42
N ARG A 4 13.72 5.44 -16.01
CA ARG A 4 12.62 4.50 -15.71
C ARG A 4 12.77 3.88 -14.31
N GLN A 5 14.01 3.56 -13.91
CA GLN A 5 14.31 3.03 -12.59
C GLN A 5 13.99 4.04 -11.49
N LEU A 6 14.38 5.30 -11.70
CA LEU A 6 14.10 6.37 -10.76
C LEU A 6 12.60 6.57 -10.50
N ARG A 7 11.75 6.36 -11.52
CA ARG A 7 10.29 6.46 -11.40
C ARG A 7 9.68 5.30 -10.60
N ALA A 8 10.10 4.06 -10.85
CA ALA A 8 9.60 2.92 -10.08
C ALA A 8 10.06 2.98 -8.61
N PHE A 9 11.30 3.39 -8.35
CA PHE A 9 11.76 3.65 -6.98
C PHE A 9 10.96 4.78 -6.33
N GLY A 10 10.65 5.85 -7.06
CA GLY A 10 9.77 6.92 -6.59
C GLY A 10 8.34 6.47 -6.29
N LEU A 11 7.79 5.53 -7.07
CA LEU A 11 6.48 4.93 -6.81
C LEU A 11 6.49 4.05 -5.57
N LEU A 12 7.51 3.21 -5.39
CA LEU A 12 7.66 2.35 -4.21
C LEU A 12 7.84 3.17 -2.94
N ALA A 13 8.73 4.17 -2.98
CA ALA A 13 8.91 5.11 -1.88
C ALA A 13 7.65 5.95 -1.63
N GLY A 14 6.97 6.38 -2.69
CA GLY A 14 5.70 7.10 -2.60
C GLY A 14 4.57 6.27 -2.01
N ALA A 15 4.47 4.99 -2.37
CA ALA A 15 3.50 4.05 -1.80
C ALA A 15 3.80 3.78 -0.32
N LEU A 16 5.07 3.62 0.07
CA LEU A 16 5.47 3.52 1.47
C LEU A 16 5.18 4.79 2.27
N LEU A 17 5.37 5.98 1.67
CA LEU A 17 5.05 7.25 2.31
C LEU A 17 3.54 7.50 2.39
N ALA A 18 2.78 7.09 1.37
CA ALA A 18 1.32 7.19 1.37
C ALA A 18 0.71 6.22 2.38
N LEU A 19 1.14 4.95 2.37
CA LEU A 19 0.66 3.92 3.30
C LEU A 19 1.17 4.18 4.72
N GLY A 20 2.46 4.48 4.89
CA GLY A 20 3.05 4.85 6.18
C GLY A 20 2.51 6.18 6.72
N GLY A 21 2.28 7.17 5.85
CA GLY A 21 1.62 8.43 6.20
C GLY A 21 0.17 8.23 6.62
N PHE A 22 -0.58 7.41 5.88
CA PHE A 22 -1.94 7.01 6.25
C PHE A 22 -1.96 6.31 7.62
N LEU A 23 -1.04 5.38 7.87
CA LEU A 23 -0.91 4.70 9.16
C LEU A 23 -0.42 5.63 10.30
N ALA A 24 0.39 6.66 10.00
CA ALA A 24 0.95 7.57 10.99
C ALA A 24 0.05 8.77 11.33
N LEU A 25 -0.78 9.23 10.38
CA LEU A 25 -1.76 10.30 10.56
C LEU A 25 -3.13 9.77 10.99
N ALA A 26 -3.39 8.47 10.85
CA ALA A 26 -4.45 7.83 11.60
C ALA A 26 -4.23 8.20 13.07
N PRO A 27 -5.20 8.87 13.74
CA PRO A 27 -5.06 9.18 15.15
C PRO A 27 -4.67 7.89 15.85
N LYS A 28 -3.63 7.95 16.71
CA LYS A 28 -3.41 6.91 17.70
C LYS A 28 -4.63 6.95 18.61
N ALA A 29 -5.73 6.34 18.15
CA ALA A 29 -6.78 5.91 19.03
C ALA A 29 -6.06 5.16 20.13
N ASP A 30 -6.26 5.57 21.38
CA ASP A 30 -5.98 4.71 22.52
C ASP A 30 -6.38 3.31 22.09
N VAL A 31 -5.42 2.38 22.09
CA VAL A 31 -5.55 1.09 21.41
C VAL A 31 -6.71 0.32 22.02
N GLU A 32 -7.94 0.59 21.59
CA GLU A 32 -8.98 -0.39 21.52
C GLU A 32 -8.51 -1.33 20.41
N GLU A 33 -8.34 -2.60 20.77
CA GLU A 33 -7.83 -3.68 19.95
C GLU A 33 -8.61 -3.81 18.62
N GLY A 34 -8.30 -2.96 17.65
CA GLY A 34 -8.80 -3.12 16.29
C GLY A 34 -8.16 -4.37 15.69
N THR A 35 -8.96 -5.36 15.34
CA THR A 35 -8.50 -6.60 14.70
C THR A 35 -7.75 -6.25 13.41
N ALA A 36 -6.54 -6.77 13.26
CA ALA A 36 -5.81 -6.68 12.00
C ALA A 36 -6.65 -7.32 10.89
N VAL A 37 -6.85 -6.59 9.78
CA VAL A 37 -7.73 -7.04 8.69
C VAL A 37 -7.14 -8.27 8.00
N HIS A 38 -5.80 -8.31 7.93
CA HIS A 38 -5.04 -9.36 7.27
C HIS A 38 -4.14 -10.11 8.24
N ALA A 39 -4.62 -10.38 9.46
CA ALA A 39 -3.87 -11.13 10.49
C ALA A 39 -3.37 -12.52 10.02
N GLY A 40 -4.01 -13.09 9.00
CA GLY A 40 -3.62 -14.37 8.38
C GLY A 40 -2.61 -14.27 7.24
N LEU A 41 -2.18 -13.07 6.85
CA LEU A 41 -1.14 -12.90 5.83
C LEU A 41 0.21 -13.34 6.41
N ASP A 42 0.70 -14.51 6.01
CA ASP A 42 2.09 -14.89 6.26
C ASP A 42 3.00 -14.17 5.25
N LEU A 43 3.86 -13.28 5.74
CA LEU A 43 4.78 -12.51 4.90
C LEU A 43 5.76 -13.42 4.14
N ALA A 44 6.07 -14.60 4.67
CA ALA A 44 6.93 -15.57 3.99
C ALA A 44 6.28 -16.15 2.74
N ASP A 45 4.95 -16.25 2.75
CA ASP A 45 4.10 -16.79 1.68
C ASP A 45 3.79 -15.79 0.56
N ALA A 46 4.12 -14.51 0.77
CA ALA A 46 4.00 -13.50 -0.28
C ALA A 46 4.91 -13.83 -1.47
N ARG A 47 4.32 -13.87 -2.66
CA ARG A 47 4.98 -14.20 -3.94
C ARG A 47 4.93 -13.08 -4.95
N SER A 48 3.91 -12.24 -4.88
CA SER A 48 3.80 -11.07 -5.75
C SER A 48 3.18 -9.90 -5.01
N ILE A 49 3.56 -8.69 -5.41
CA ILE A 49 2.90 -7.47 -4.99
C ILE A 49 2.64 -6.65 -6.26
N LEU A 50 1.40 -6.29 -6.51
CA LEU A 50 1.04 -5.29 -7.52
C LEU A 50 0.57 -4.05 -6.79
N ILE A 51 1.22 -2.92 -7.07
CA ILE A 51 0.81 -1.61 -6.58
C ILE A 51 0.39 -0.81 -7.78
N GLU A 52 -0.87 -0.38 -7.83
CA GLU A 52 -1.35 0.55 -8.84
C GLU A 52 -1.73 1.87 -8.18
N ARG A 53 -1.24 2.97 -8.73
CA ARG A 53 -1.62 4.31 -8.33
C ARG A 53 -2.44 4.93 -9.43
N HIS A 54 -3.67 5.30 -9.11
CA HIS A 54 -4.58 5.98 -10.01
C HIS A 54 -4.49 7.49 -9.76
N ARG A 55 -4.19 8.23 -10.83
CA ARG A 55 -4.25 9.68 -10.91
C ARG A 55 -5.31 10.04 -11.95
N GLU A 56 -5.78 11.28 -11.89
CA GLU A 56 -6.90 11.78 -12.71
C GLU A 56 -6.73 11.50 -14.21
N ASP A 57 -5.50 11.47 -14.72
CA ASP A 57 -5.18 11.28 -16.14
C ASP A 57 -4.34 10.02 -16.46
N ARG A 58 -3.89 9.25 -15.45
CA ARG A 58 -2.98 8.12 -15.63
C ARG A 58 -2.99 7.12 -14.49
N ALA A 59 -2.75 5.85 -14.80
CA ALA A 59 -2.39 4.83 -13.83
C ALA A 59 -0.90 4.49 -13.94
N GLU A 60 -0.22 4.44 -12.80
CA GLU A 60 1.16 3.97 -12.70
C GLU A 60 1.17 2.68 -11.89
N ARG A 61 1.85 1.64 -12.39
CA ARG A 61 1.92 0.36 -11.70
C ARG A 61 3.34 -0.13 -11.50
N VAL A 62 3.55 -0.79 -10.37
CA VAL A 62 4.78 -1.51 -10.03
C VAL A 62 4.40 -2.92 -9.68
N ARG A 63 5.01 -3.88 -10.37
CA ARG A 63 4.83 -5.31 -10.09
C ARG A 63 6.11 -5.86 -9.49
N LEU A 64 6.01 -6.46 -8.32
CA LEU A 64 7.08 -7.17 -7.63
C LEU A 64 6.78 -8.66 -7.68
N GLU A 65 7.79 -9.47 -7.94
CA GLU A 65 7.69 -10.93 -7.97
C GLU A 65 8.85 -11.57 -7.22
N LYS A 66 8.53 -12.55 -6.38
CA LYS A 66 9.52 -13.37 -5.69
C LYS A 66 9.90 -14.54 -6.58
N ARG A 67 11.14 -14.53 -7.08
CA ARG A 67 11.71 -15.56 -7.96
C ARG A 67 12.88 -16.21 -7.23
N ASP A 68 12.82 -17.52 -7.03
CA ASP A 68 13.84 -18.28 -6.31
C ASP A 68 14.23 -17.69 -4.94
N GLY A 69 13.23 -17.13 -4.23
CA GLY A 69 13.42 -16.51 -2.92
C GLY A 69 13.89 -15.05 -2.94
N VAL A 70 14.19 -14.48 -4.11
CA VAL A 70 14.64 -13.10 -4.29
C VAL A 70 13.51 -12.26 -4.88
N TRP A 71 13.31 -11.04 -4.37
CA TRP A 71 12.32 -10.12 -4.92
C TRP A 71 12.87 -9.36 -6.13
N TRP A 72 12.04 -9.26 -7.16
CA TRP A 72 12.33 -8.55 -8.40
C TRP A 72 11.22 -7.54 -8.69
N VAL A 73 11.60 -6.36 -9.14
CA VAL A 73 10.69 -5.53 -9.93
C VAL A 73 10.54 -6.22 -11.27
N ALA A 74 9.32 -6.64 -11.60
CA ALA A 74 8.94 -7.26 -12.86
C ALA A 74 8.37 -6.22 -13.84
N GLU A 75 7.66 -5.22 -13.32
CA GLU A 75 7.15 -4.07 -14.09
C GLU A 75 7.41 -2.77 -13.33
N PRO A 76 7.72 -1.65 -14.03
CA PRO A 76 7.73 -1.49 -15.49
C PRO A 76 9.03 -1.92 -16.20
N PHE A 77 10.04 -2.37 -15.46
CA PHE A 77 11.27 -2.94 -15.98
C PHE A 77 11.76 -4.04 -15.04
N GLU A 78 12.62 -4.92 -15.53
CA GLU A 78 13.19 -5.99 -14.72
C GLU A 78 14.43 -5.52 -13.95
N ALA A 79 14.39 -5.63 -12.62
CA ALA A 79 15.54 -5.40 -11.75
C ALA A 79 15.38 -6.11 -10.40
N ALA A 80 16.50 -6.38 -9.72
CA ALA A 80 16.45 -6.82 -8.32
C ALA A 80 15.79 -5.74 -7.46
N ALA A 81 14.80 -6.14 -6.67
CA ALA A 81 14.15 -5.25 -5.70
C ALA A 81 14.94 -5.27 -4.38
N ASP A 82 14.86 -4.17 -3.66
CA ASP A 82 15.38 -4.09 -2.30
C ASP A 82 14.45 -4.89 -1.37
N ALA A 83 14.98 -5.95 -0.77
CA ALA A 83 14.19 -6.86 0.06
C ALA A 83 13.65 -6.18 1.33
N ASP A 84 14.36 -5.22 1.91
CA ASP A 84 13.94 -4.50 3.11
C ASP A 84 12.77 -3.57 2.78
N VAL A 85 12.82 -2.92 1.61
CA VAL A 85 11.73 -2.07 1.12
C VAL A 85 10.48 -2.90 0.82
N VAL A 86 10.64 -4.07 0.17
CA VAL A 86 9.52 -4.98 -0.09
C VAL A 86 8.91 -5.51 1.21
N PHE A 87 9.75 -5.88 2.18
CA PHE A 87 9.30 -6.31 3.50
C PHE A 87 8.51 -5.20 4.22
N GLY A 88 8.96 -3.94 4.13
CA GLY A 88 8.22 -2.80 4.69
C GLY A 88 6.84 -2.61 4.08
N VAL A 89 6.66 -2.84 2.77
CA VAL A 89 5.33 -2.81 2.14
C VAL A 89 4.44 -3.93 2.67
N LEU A 90 4.97 -5.15 2.75
CA LEU A 90 4.25 -6.32 3.25
C LEU A 90 3.83 -6.17 4.72
N ASP A 91 4.73 -5.66 5.57
CA ASP A 91 4.45 -5.37 6.97
C ASP A 91 3.35 -4.30 7.14
N ALA A 92 3.38 -3.25 6.32
CA ALA A 92 2.35 -2.22 6.31
C ALA A 92 0.97 -2.77 5.88
N VAL A 93 0.92 -3.70 4.93
CA VAL A 93 -0.32 -4.40 4.54
C VAL A 93 -0.82 -5.32 5.66
N GLN A 94 0.08 -6.09 6.29
CA GLN A 94 -0.28 -6.99 7.39
C GLN A 94 -0.79 -6.22 8.62
N SER A 95 -0.16 -5.08 8.93
CA SER A 95 -0.51 -4.22 10.06
C SER A 95 -1.70 -3.29 9.79
N ALA A 96 -2.23 -3.25 8.57
CA ALA A 96 -3.44 -2.50 8.26
C ALA A 96 -4.60 -2.96 9.15
N ARG A 97 -5.17 -2.00 9.90
CA ARG A 97 -6.26 -2.24 10.84
C ARG A 97 -7.56 -1.71 10.29
N ARG A 98 -8.67 -2.36 10.66
CA ARG A 98 -10.00 -1.88 10.32
C ARG A 98 -10.27 -0.59 11.08
N GLY A 99 -10.47 0.52 10.36
CA GLY A 99 -10.98 1.75 10.94
C GLY A 99 -12.46 1.66 11.30
N VAL A 100 -12.97 2.70 11.97
CA VAL A 100 -14.40 2.85 12.22
C VAL A 100 -15.12 3.07 10.88
N PRO A 101 -16.17 2.30 10.56
CA PRO A 101 -16.96 2.54 9.35
C PRO A 101 -17.57 3.94 9.39
N VAL A 102 -17.31 4.75 8.38
CA VAL A 102 -17.93 6.07 8.20
C VAL A 102 -19.05 5.94 7.17
N ALA A 103 -20.20 6.56 7.43
CA ALA A 103 -21.28 6.65 6.46
C ALA A 103 -20.98 7.75 5.43
N GLY A 104 -21.08 7.45 4.14
CA GLY A 104 -20.82 8.39 3.04
C GLY A 104 -20.66 7.66 1.71
N ASP A 105 -20.51 8.41 0.62
CA ASP A 105 -20.20 7.83 -0.69
C ASP A 105 -18.70 7.49 -0.76
N PRO A 106 -18.30 6.28 -1.20
CA PRO A 106 -16.90 5.94 -1.44
C PRO A 106 -16.13 6.97 -2.29
N ALA A 107 -16.80 7.66 -3.22
CA ALA A 107 -16.19 8.72 -4.01
C ALA A 107 -15.71 9.91 -3.16
N ASP A 108 -16.42 10.25 -2.08
CA ASP A 108 -16.08 11.36 -1.17
C ASP A 108 -14.76 11.08 -0.41
N PHE A 109 -14.39 9.81 -0.28
CA PHE A 109 -13.15 9.37 0.35
C PHE A 109 -12.06 9.01 -0.68
N GLY A 110 -12.30 9.26 -1.97
CA GLY A 110 -11.39 8.89 -3.04
C GLY A 110 -11.20 7.38 -3.18
N LEU A 111 -12.24 6.59 -2.86
CA LEU A 111 -12.30 5.13 -3.06
C LEU A 111 -13.07 4.73 -4.34
N ALA A 112 -13.58 5.70 -5.10
CA ALA A 112 -14.30 5.46 -6.36
C ALA A 112 -13.90 6.49 -7.45
N PRO A 113 -12.77 6.31 -8.15
CA PRO A 113 -11.82 5.19 -8.02
C PRO A 113 -10.82 5.38 -6.85
N PRO A 114 -10.23 4.30 -6.31
CA PRO A 114 -9.19 4.37 -5.27
C PRO A 114 -7.93 5.07 -5.79
N GLU A 115 -7.24 5.87 -4.95
CA GLU A 115 -5.97 6.51 -5.33
C GLU A 115 -4.84 5.47 -5.46
N VAL A 116 -4.82 4.47 -4.58
CA VAL A 116 -3.84 3.37 -4.63
C VAL A 116 -4.54 2.04 -4.38
N THR A 117 -4.23 1.04 -5.20
CA THR A 117 -4.56 -0.36 -4.94
C THR A 117 -3.29 -1.15 -4.67
N VAL A 118 -3.37 -2.10 -3.74
CA VAL A 118 -2.28 -3.02 -3.43
C VAL A 118 -2.84 -4.44 -3.42
N ASP A 119 -2.34 -5.27 -4.33
CA ASP A 119 -2.64 -6.69 -4.42
C ASP A 119 -1.42 -7.51 -3.99
N VAL A 120 -1.57 -8.32 -2.96
CA VAL A 120 -0.54 -9.27 -2.52
C VAL A 120 -0.98 -10.68 -2.89
N GLY A 121 -0.21 -11.30 -3.78
CA GLY A 121 -0.40 -12.70 -4.15
C GLY A 121 0.33 -13.62 -3.17
N THR A 122 -0.39 -14.58 -2.60
CA THR A 122 0.12 -15.55 -1.64
C THR A 122 -0.15 -16.98 -2.12
N SER A 123 0.31 -18.01 -1.38
CA SER A 123 -0.13 -19.40 -1.60
C SER A 123 -1.62 -19.62 -1.33
N GLY A 124 -2.17 -18.81 -0.44
CA GLY A 124 -3.53 -18.92 0.08
C GLY A 124 -4.45 -17.89 -0.55
N GLU A 125 -5.21 -17.20 0.29
CA GLU A 125 -6.10 -16.13 -0.17
C GLU A 125 -5.27 -14.89 -0.54
N PRO A 126 -5.46 -14.32 -1.75
CA PRO A 126 -4.82 -13.06 -2.11
C PRO A 126 -5.38 -11.93 -1.26
N VAL A 127 -4.52 -10.99 -0.90
CA VAL A 127 -4.92 -9.79 -0.14
C VAL A 127 -5.08 -8.63 -1.11
N HIS A 128 -6.24 -7.98 -1.08
CA HIS A 128 -6.53 -6.77 -1.82
C HIS A 128 -6.78 -5.61 -0.86
N LEU A 129 -6.09 -4.50 -1.06
CA LEU A 129 -6.22 -3.28 -0.28
C LEU A 129 -6.46 -2.09 -1.21
N GLU A 130 -7.56 -1.39 -0.97
CA GLU A 130 -7.85 -0.10 -1.60
C GLU A 130 -7.53 1.02 -0.61
N VAL A 131 -6.71 1.97 -1.05
CA VAL A 131 -6.34 3.16 -0.29
C VAL A 131 -6.91 4.37 -1.02
N GLY A 132 -7.82 5.06 -0.34
CA GLY A 132 -8.47 6.25 -0.88
C GLY A 132 -7.58 7.49 -0.83
N ALA A 133 -8.16 8.64 -1.14
CA ALA A 133 -7.46 9.92 -0.97
C ALA A 133 -7.05 10.07 0.50
N THR A 134 -5.86 10.63 0.74
CA THR A 134 -5.49 11.06 2.09
C THR A 134 -6.61 11.97 2.60
N ALA A 135 -7.33 11.55 3.66
CA ALA A 135 -8.35 12.39 4.26
C ALA A 135 -7.74 13.77 4.51
N PRO A 136 -8.40 14.88 4.12
CA PRO A 136 -7.86 16.21 4.29
C PRO A 136 -7.60 16.46 5.77
N ILE A 137 -6.38 16.19 6.20
CA ILE A 137 -5.84 16.61 7.48
C ILE A 137 -5.58 18.10 7.34
N GLY A 138 -6.62 18.89 7.65
CA GLY A 138 -6.41 20.29 7.98
C GLY A 138 -5.37 20.38 9.10
N PRO A 139 -4.40 21.30 9.03
CA PRO A 139 -3.53 21.58 10.16
C PRO A 139 -4.40 22.12 11.31
N GLN A 140 -4.34 21.46 12.47
CA GLN A 140 -5.04 21.79 13.74
C GLN A 140 -4.67 23.21 14.25
N PRO A 141 -5.30 23.86 15.27
CA PRO A 141 -6.28 23.38 16.29
C PRO A 141 -7.44 24.37 16.63
N TYR A 142 -8.41 24.01 17.50
CA TYR A 142 -9.11 25.00 18.37
C TYR A 142 -9.46 24.38 19.74
N VAL A 143 -9.40 25.24 20.77
CA VAL A 143 -9.66 24.98 22.20
C VAL A 143 -11.14 25.08 22.52
#